data_AF-A0AAW9D8W7-F1
#
_entry.id   AF-A0AAW9D8W7-F1
#
_cell.length_a   1.000
_cell.length_b   1.000
_cell.length_c   1.000
_cell.angle_alpha   90.00
_cell.angle_beta   90.00
_cell.angle_gamma   90.00
#
_symmetry.space_group_name_H-M   'P 1'
#
loop_
_entity.id
_entity.type
_entity.pdbx_description
1 polymer ?
#
loop_
_entity_poly.entity_id
_entity_poly.type
_entity_poly.pdbx_seq_one_letter_code
_entity_poly.pdbx_strand_id
1 'polypeptide(L)'
;MKEIYIFVYGTLKAGYQNHHFLTDAEFVSDAITCDKYQMYPSINQQFPFLIKSEKYQQIKGEVFKTNSKELLKNLDYLEGYPDLYLKEFIKVSLEDGNVVDALVYFKNEENNLDAVDYTNPMNEWM
;
A
#
# COMPACT_ATOMS: atom_id res chain seq x y z
N MET A 1 3.59 20.67 9.41
CA MET A 1 4.05 19.95 8.21
C MET A 1 2.86 19.77 7.29
N LYS A 2 3.08 19.61 5.98
CA LYS A 2 1.97 19.36 5.06
C LYS A 2 1.38 17.97 5.35
N GLU A 3 0.06 17.88 5.30
CA GLU A 3 -0.65 16.61 5.40
C GLU A 3 -0.36 15.73 4.19
N ILE A 4 -0.23 14.43 4.43
CA ILE A 4 0.06 13.40 3.44
C ILE A 4 -1.04 12.35 3.53
N TYR A 5 -1.57 11.98 2.37
CA TYR A 5 -2.41 10.80 2.23
C TYR A 5 -1.55 9.57 2.03
N ILE A 6 -1.94 8.46 2.66
CA ILE A 6 -1.29 7.16 2.55
C ILE A 6 -2.35 6.19 2.07
N PHE A 7 -2.09 5.49 0.97
CA PHE A 7 -2.94 4.43 0.46
C PHE A 7 -2.35 3.07 0.86
N VAL A 8 -3.13 2.29 1.60
CA VAL A 8 -2.74 0.95 2.07
C VAL A 8 -3.66 -0.10 1.49
N TYR A 9 -3.09 -1.23 1.06
CA TYR A 9 -3.83 -2.29 0.36
C TYR A 9 -3.64 -3.67 1.00
N GLY A 10 -2.88 -3.75 2.10
CA GLY A 10 -2.44 -4.99 2.73
C GLY A 10 -2.57 -4.99 4.24
N THR A 11 -1.56 -5.49 4.93
CA THR A 11 -1.57 -5.73 6.39
C THR A 11 -1.73 -4.48 7.27
N LEU A 12 -1.60 -3.29 6.69
CA LEU A 12 -1.86 -1.99 7.32
C LEU A 12 -3.35 -1.61 7.35
N LYS A 13 -4.19 -2.25 6.52
CA LYS A 13 -5.66 -2.03 6.50
C LYS A 13 -6.27 -2.26 7.89
N ALA A 14 -7.42 -1.65 8.16
CA ALA A 14 -8.16 -1.84 9.39
C ALA A 14 -8.47 -3.33 9.64
N GLY A 15 -8.27 -3.77 10.89
CA GLY A 15 -8.48 -5.17 11.29
C GLY A 15 -7.30 -6.12 11.03
N TYR A 16 -6.22 -5.67 10.38
CA TYR A 16 -5.02 -6.48 10.15
C TYR A 16 -3.88 -6.19 11.13
N GLN A 17 -2.92 -7.12 11.17
CA GLN A 17 -1.84 -7.15 12.16
C GLN A 17 -1.01 -5.86 12.28
N ASN A 18 -0.79 -5.14 11.18
CA ASN A 18 0.06 -3.94 11.16
C ASN A 18 -0.73 -2.64 11.27
N HIS A 19 -2.06 -2.68 11.42
CA HIS A 19 -2.89 -1.48 11.53
C HIS A 19 -2.46 -0.55 12.69
N HIS A 20 -1.84 -1.11 13.74
CA HIS A 20 -1.33 -0.35 14.87
C HIS A 20 -0.28 0.71 14.50
N PHE A 21 0.36 0.62 13.32
CA PHE A 21 1.26 1.67 12.81
C PHE A 21 0.51 2.93 12.35
N LEU A 22 -0.80 2.84 12.13
CA LEU A 22 -1.66 3.92 11.64
C LEU A 22 -2.56 4.53 12.72
N THR A 23 -2.35 4.22 14.01
CA THR A 23 -3.23 4.69 15.10
C THR A 23 -3.31 6.21 15.22
N ASP A 24 -2.23 6.90 14.84
CA ASP A 24 -2.15 8.37 14.85
C ASP A 24 -2.50 8.99 13.48
N ALA A 25 -2.95 8.19 12.52
CA ALA A 25 -3.45 8.65 11.23
C ALA A 25 -4.99 8.68 11.25
N GLU A 26 -5.55 9.67 10.57
CA GLU A 26 -6.99 9.79 10.37
C GLU A 26 -7.42 8.89 9.21
N PHE A 27 -8.34 7.96 9.45
CA PHE A 27 -8.99 7.23 8.35
C PHE A 27 -9.84 8.20 7.52
N VAL A 28 -9.66 8.17 6.20
CA VAL A 28 -10.36 9.07 5.27
C VAL A 28 -11.53 8.35 4.61
N SER A 29 -11.26 7.25 3.91
CA SER A 29 -12.25 6.49 3.15
C SER A 29 -11.60 5.21 2.60
N ASP A 30 -12.43 4.23 2.23
CA ASP A 30 -12.01 3.21 1.29
C ASP A 30 -11.65 3.84 -0.07
N ALA A 31 -10.77 3.21 -0.82
CA ALA A 31 -10.31 3.75 -2.09
C ALA A 31 -9.92 2.67 -3.09
N ILE A 32 -9.84 3.09 -4.35
CA ILE A 32 -9.36 2.27 -5.45
C ILE A 32 -8.31 3.03 -6.26
N THR A 33 -7.25 2.35 -6.68
CA THR A 33 -6.21 2.98 -7.53
C THR A 33 -6.80 3.46 -8.85
N CYS A 34 -6.43 4.65 -9.32
CA CYS A 34 -6.87 5.12 -10.65
C CYS A 34 -6.19 4.32 -11.78
N ASP A 35 -4.91 4.03 -11.61
CA ASP A 35 -4.14 3.17 -12.50
C ASP A 35 -4.34 1.69 -12.16
N LYS A 36 -4.00 0.83 -13.13
CA LYS A 36 -3.97 -0.62 -12.96
C LYS A 36 -2.61 -1.10 -12.47
N TYR A 37 -2.65 -2.17 -11.67
CA TYR A 37 -1.52 -2.88 -11.10
C TYR A 37 -1.85 -4.37 -10.98
N GLN A 38 -0.96 -5.14 -10.38
CA GLN A 38 -1.24 -6.50 -9.92
C GLN A 38 -0.73 -6.67 -8.49
N MET A 39 -1.45 -7.44 -7.68
CA MET A 39 -1.02 -7.77 -6.33
C MET A 39 -0.84 -9.28 -6.20
N TYR A 40 0.17 -9.68 -5.43
CA TYR A 40 0.47 -11.08 -5.10
C TYR A 40 0.83 -11.18 -3.61
N PRO A 41 0.60 -12.32 -2.95
CA PRO A 41 1.10 -12.53 -1.61
C PRO A 41 2.62 -12.74 -1.62
N SER A 42 3.25 -12.53 -0.46
CA SER A 42 4.57 -13.08 -0.18
C SER A 42 4.54 -14.61 -0.23
N ILE A 43 5.69 -15.25 -0.42
CA ILE A 43 5.80 -16.72 -0.51
C ILE A 43 5.24 -17.45 0.72
N ASN A 44 5.28 -16.80 1.89
CA ASN A 44 4.72 -17.31 3.14
C ASN A 44 3.29 -16.79 3.44
N GLN A 45 2.68 -16.08 2.49
CA GLN A 45 1.31 -15.54 2.56
C GLN A 45 1.06 -14.63 3.77
N GLN A 46 2.08 -13.92 4.25
CA GLN A 46 1.96 -13.06 5.42
C GLN A 46 1.61 -11.61 5.09
N PHE A 47 1.98 -11.14 3.89
CA PHE A 47 1.71 -9.78 3.43
C PHE A 47 1.71 -9.70 1.90
N PRO A 48 1.03 -8.72 1.29
CA PRO A 48 0.95 -8.59 -0.16
C PRO A 48 2.01 -7.65 -0.75
N PHE A 49 2.42 -7.94 -1.98
CA PHE A 49 3.24 -7.10 -2.84
C PHE A 49 2.41 -6.51 -3.97
N LEU A 50 2.48 -5.19 -4.12
CA LEU A 50 1.95 -4.49 -5.29
C LEU A 50 3.02 -4.37 -6.38
N ILE A 51 2.78 -4.98 -7.53
CA ILE A 51 3.68 -5.03 -8.68
C ILE A 51 3.32 -3.91 -9.65
N LYS A 52 4.29 -3.03 -9.94
CA LYS A 52 4.06 -1.83 -10.72
C LYS A 52 4.13 -2.11 -12.22
N SER A 53 5.01 -3.02 -12.63
CA SER A 53 5.23 -3.38 -14.05
C SER A 53 4.02 -4.08 -14.69
N GLU A 54 3.19 -4.77 -13.91
CA GLU A 54 2.01 -5.50 -14.36
C GLU A 54 0.73 -4.65 -14.26
N LYS A 55 -0.03 -4.52 -15.36
CA LYS A 55 -1.15 -3.55 -15.50
C LYS A 55 -2.52 -4.20 -15.70
N TYR A 56 -2.93 -5.07 -14.79
CA TYR A 56 -4.13 -5.90 -14.97
C TYR A 56 -5.40 -5.31 -14.37
N GLN A 57 -5.35 -4.79 -13.14
CA GLN A 57 -6.54 -4.41 -12.40
C GLN A 57 -6.32 -3.23 -11.45
N GLN A 58 -7.40 -2.53 -11.11
CA GLN A 58 -7.33 -1.53 -10.06
C GLN A 58 -7.35 -2.23 -8.69
N ILE A 59 -6.59 -1.69 -7.73
CA ILE A 59 -6.39 -2.29 -6.41
C ILE A 59 -7.23 -1.55 -5.39
N LYS A 60 -7.97 -2.32 -4.59
CA LYS A 60 -8.74 -1.79 -3.48
C LYS A 60 -7.87 -1.64 -2.23
N GLY A 61 -8.14 -0.60 -1.47
CA GLY A 61 -7.44 -0.32 -0.22
C GLY A 61 -8.15 0.76 0.57
N GLU A 62 -7.42 1.32 1.51
CA GLU A 62 -7.88 2.35 2.44
C GLU A 62 -6.97 3.56 2.34
N VAL A 63 -7.52 4.76 2.46
CA VAL A 63 -6.76 6.00 2.55
C VAL A 63 -6.76 6.53 3.97
N PHE A 64 -5.57 6.80 4.46
CA PHE A 64 -5.33 7.49 5.73
C PHE A 64 -4.66 8.82 5.49
N LYS A 65 -4.81 9.74 6.43
CA LYS A 65 -4.22 11.08 6.40
C LYS A 65 -3.39 11.30 7.65
N THR A 66 -2.18 11.82 7.47
CA THR A 66 -1.32 12.16 8.60
C THR A 66 -0.42 13.34 8.27
N ASN A 67 0.04 14.04 9.30
CA ASN A 67 1.16 14.98 9.20
C ASN A 67 2.35 14.52 10.05
N SER A 68 2.34 13.30 10.59
CA SER A 68 3.38 12.76 11.48
C SER A 68 4.59 12.23 10.73
N LYS A 69 5.76 12.82 11.00
CA LYS A 69 7.05 12.34 10.47
C LYS A 69 7.47 11.00 11.07
N GLU A 70 7.18 10.81 12.35
CA GLU A 70 7.52 9.58 13.10
C GLU A 70 6.79 8.39 12.47
N LEU A 71 5.49 8.54 12.22
CA LEU A 71 4.65 7.53 11.58
C LEU A 71 5.20 7.15 10.20
N LEU A 72 5.48 8.13 9.34
CA LEU A 72 6.02 7.87 8.00
C LEU A 72 7.38 7.15 8.03
N LYS A 73 8.23 7.47 9.01
CA LYS A 73 9.51 6.78 9.22
C LYS A 73 9.30 5.34 9.70
N ASN A 74 8.32 5.09 10.56
CA ASN A 74 7.99 3.75 11.03
C ASN A 74 7.42 2.89 9.89
N LEU A 75 6.64 3.47 8.98
CA LEU A 75 6.20 2.79 7.76
C LEU A 75 7.38 2.46 6.85
N ASP A 76 8.31 3.38 6.62
CA ASP A 76 9.52 3.08 5.83
C ASP A 76 10.32 1.90 6.42
N TYR A 77 10.43 1.83 7.76
CA TYR A 77 11.09 0.73 8.44
C TYR A 77 10.32 -0.59 8.30
N LEU A 78 9.00 -0.58 8.52
CA LEU A 78 8.12 -1.75 8.38
C LEU A 78 8.18 -2.33 6.96
N GLU A 79 8.10 -1.46 5.95
CA GLU A 79 8.08 -1.83 4.53
C GLU A 79 9.49 -2.12 3.98
N GLY A 80 10.52 -2.11 4.82
CA GLY A 80 11.90 -2.39 4.40
C GLY A 80 12.39 -1.46 3.29
N TYR A 81 11.94 -0.20 3.26
CA TYR A 81 12.30 0.77 2.23
C TYR A 81 13.80 1.14 2.30
N PRO A 82 14.53 1.22 1.17
CA PRO A 82 14.09 1.01 -0.21
C PRO A 82 14.33 -0.43 -0.73
N ASP A 83 14.70 -1.39 0.11
CA ASP A 83 15.14 -2.71 -0.33
C ASP A 83 13.97 -3.64 -0.70
N LEU A 84 12.95 -3.74 0.15
CA LEU A 84 11.81 -4.63 -0.08
C LEU A 84 10.70 -3.92 -0.87
N TYR A 85 10.37 -2.69 -0.48
CA TYR A 85 9.42 -1.83 -1.18
C TYR A 85 10.04 -0.49 -1.55
N LEU A 86 9.53 0.11 -2.63
CA LEU A 86 9.74 1.50 -3.03
C LEU A 86 8.46 2.28 -2.76
N LYS A 87 8.58 3.54 -2.36
CA LYS A 87 7.40 4.39 -2.12
C LYS A 87 7.22 5.43 -3.21
N GLU A 88 5.99 5.62 -3.64
CA GLU A 88 5.61 6.58 -4.69
C GLU A 88 4.28 7.25 -4.36
N PHE A 89 4.04 8.43 -4.94
CA PHE A 89 2.72 9.05 -4.91
C PHE A 89 1.94 8.64 -6.16
N ILE A 90 0.74 8.09 -5.96
CA ILE A 90 -0.19 7.71 -7.04
C ILE A 90 -1.55 8.35 -6.85
N LYS A 91 -2.35 8.38 -7.91
CA LYS A 91 -3.75 8.81 -7.83
C LYS A 91 -4.64 7.65 -7.40
N VAL A 92 -5.48 7.91 -6.41
CA VAL A 92 -6.52 6.99 -5.93
C VAL A 92 -7.87 7.71 -5.88
N SER A 93 -8.94 7.00 -6.23
CA SER A 93 -10.32 7.47 -6.12
C SER A 93 -10.88 7.04 -4.78
N LEU A 94 -11.36 8.00 -3.99
CA LEU A 94 -12.11 7.78 -2.76
C LEU A 94 -13.56 7.37 -3.07
N GLU A 95 -14.29 6.89 -2.07
CA GLU A 95 -15.71 6.50 -2.24
C GLU A 95 -16.63 7.66 -2.64
N ASP A 96 -16.31 8.89 -2.23
CA ASP A 96 -17.07 10.10 -2.59
C ASP A 96 -16.80 10.59 -4.03
N GLY A 97 -15.93 9.88 -4.77
CA GLY A 97 -15.53 10.21 -6.14
C GLY A 97 -14.39 11.22 -6.24
N ASN A 98 -13.90 11.77 -5.13
CA ASN A 98 -12.71 12.62 -5.14
C ASN A 98 -11.46 11.79 -5.45
N VAL A 99 -10.51 12.42 -6.13
CA VAL A 99 -9.21 11.82 -6.43
C VAL A 99 -8.13 12.56 -5.66
N VAL A 100 -7.29 11.80 -4.93
CA VAL A 100 -6.16 12.33 -4.17
C VAL A 100 -4.85 11.70 -4.62
N ASP A 101 -3.75 12.43 -4.48
CA ASP A 101 -2.40 11.87 -4.60
C ASP A 101 -1.99 11.28 -3.23
N ALA A 102 -1.80 9.96 -3.17
CA ALA A 102 -1.51 9.21 -1.94
C ALA A 102 -0.18 8.45 -2.06
N LEU A 103 0.58 8.44 -0.96
CA LEU A 103 1.79 7.64 -0.82
C LEU A 103 1.42 6.15 -0.75
N VAL A 104 2.07 5.33 -1.55
CA VAL A 104 1.90 3.87 -1.57
C VAL A 104 3.27 3.21 -1.63
N TYR A 105 3.38 2.00 -1.08
CA TYR A 105 4.57 1.14 -1.20
C TYR A 105 4.36 0.11 -2.32
N PHE A 106 5.23 0.08 -3.33
CA PHE A 106 5.30 -0.94 -4.37
C PHE A 106 6.44 -1.90 -4.09
N LYS A 107 6.35 -3.16 -4.53
CA LYS A 107 7.49 -4.08 -4.49
C LYS A 107 8.69 -3.43 -5.19
N ASN A 108 9.85 -3.45 -4.55
CA ASN A 108 11.10 -3.23 -5.27
C ASN A 108 11.35 -4.44 -6.18
N GLU A 109 11.03 -4.30 -7.47
CA GLU A 109 11.12 -5.39 -8.46
C GLU A 109 12.56 -5.75 -8.84
N GLU A 110 13.56 -5.00 -8.39
CA GLU A 110 14.99 -5.29 -8.63
C GLU A 110 15.61 -6.19 -7.53
N ASN A 111 15.00 -6.23 -6.35
CA ASN A 111 15.52 -6.94 -5.17
C ASN A 111 14.57 -8.04 -4.69
N ASN A 112 15.02 -8.96 -3.84
CA ASN A 112 14.17 -9.97 -3.18
C ASN A 112 13.21 -10.69 -4.16
N LEU A 113 13.75 -11.18 -5.29
CA LEU A 113 12.95 -11.72 -6.41
C LEU A 113 12.14 -12.97 -6.03
N ASP A 114 12.67 -13.78 -5.12
CA ASP A 114 12.03 -15.02 -4.65
C ASP A 114 11.00 -14.80 -3.53
N ALA A 115 10.73 -13.54 -3.16
CA ALA A 115 9.82 -13.22 -2.06
C ALA A 115 8.33 -13.28 -2.46
N VAL A 116 8.02 -13.22 -3.77
CA VAL A 116 6.65 -13.06 -4.29
C VAL A 116 6.11 -14.41 -4.77
N ASP A 117 4.88 -14.76 -4.38
CA ASP A 117 4.16 -15.89 -4.95
C ASP A 117 3.33 -15.43 -6.16
N TYR A 118 3.97 -15.44 -7.33
CA TYR A 118 3.35 -15.08 -8.61
C TYR A 118 2.21 -16.03 -9.06
N THR A 119 1.98 -17.14 -8.36
CA THR A 119 0.95 -18.11 -8.73
C THR A 119 -0.43 -17.75 -8.21
N ASN A 120 -0.53 -16.77 -7.30
CA ASN A 120 -1.77 -16.40 -6.62
C ASN A 120 -2.08 -14.89 -6.80
N PRO A 121 -2.53 -14.43 -7.98
CA PRO A 121 -2.88 -13.03 -8.21
C PRO A 121 -4.12 -12.64 -7.38
N MET A 122 -4.05 -11.48 -6.73
CA MET A 122 -5.10 -10.95 -5.85
C MET A 122 -5.49 -9.53 -6.26
N ASN A 123 -6.75 -9.16 -6.02
CA ASN A 123 -7.27 -7.80 -6.23
C ASN A 123 -7.52 -7.04 -4.91
N GLU A 124 -7.58 -7.78 -3.81
CA GLU A 124 -7.83 -7.28 -2.46
C GLU A 124 -7.17 -8.23 -1.46
N TRP A 125 -6.53 -7.68 -0.43
CA TRP A 125 -6.02 -8.45 0.70
C TRP A 125 -7.16 -8.76 1.67
N MET A 126 -7.31 -10.05 1.99
CA MET A 126 -8.35 -10.64 2.85
C MET A 126 -7.73 -11.37 4.04
#